data_AF-A0A4Q3UM89-F1
#
_entry.id   AF-A0A4Q3UM89-F1
#
_cell.length_a   1.000
_cell.length_b   1.000
_cell.length_c   1.000
_cell.angle_alpha   90.00
_cell.angle_beta   90.00
_cell.angle_gamma   90.00
#
_symmetry.space_group_name_H-M   'P 1'
#
loop_
_entity.id
_entity.type
_entity.pdbx_description
1 polymer ?
#
loop_
_entity_poly.entity_id
_entity_poly.type
_entity_poly.pdbx_seq_one_letter_code
_entity_poly.pdbx_strand_id
1 'polypeptide(L)'
;ELSHALLGAKLAEKYGENPAVVNAIGAHHDEMEMQYVISPIVQACDAISGARPGARREIMQQYLQRIKDLENLAMTYPGVEKAYAIQAGRELRVIVEADKVTDGDSDKLSFEIAQKIQTEMTFPGQIKVTVIREKRAVNIAR
;
A
#
# COMPACT_ATOMS: atom_id res chain seq x y z
N GLU A 1 14.65 -8.10 -6.65
CA GLU A 1 13.98 -9.42 -6.78
C GLU A 1 13.64 -9.66 -8.23
N LEU A 2 13.61 -10.91 -8.71
CA LEU A 2 13.01 -11.21 -10.01
C LEU A 2 11.48 -11.07 -9.89
N SER A 3 10.84 -10.61 -10.96
CA SER A 3 9.38 -10.65 -11.09
C SER A 3 8.83 -12.07 -10.94
N HIS A 4 7.54 -12.19 -10.59
CA HIS A 4 6.91 -13.49 -10.43
C HIS A 4 6.83 -14.26 -11.77
N ALA A 5 6.74 -13.58 -12.91
CA ALA A 5 6.71 -14.20 -14.23
C ALA A 5 8.04 -14.88 -14.57
N LEU A 6 9.17 -14.17 -14.46
CA LEU A 6 10.50 -14.78 -14.68
C LEU A 6 10.81 -15.88 -13.65
N LEU A 7 10.41 -15.72 -12.40
CA LEU A 7 10.62 -16.74 -11.37
C LEU A 7 9.80 -18.01 -11.67
N GLY A 8 8.54 -17.84 -12.08
CA GLY A 8 7.66 -18.93 -12.48
C GLY A 8 8.19 -19.68 -13.71
N ALA A 9 8.72 -18.95 -14.70
CA ALA A 9 9.31 -19.55 -15.89
C ALA A 9 10.52 -20.43 -15.54
N LYS A 10 11.43 -19.93 -14.70
CA LYS A 10 12.59 -20.71 -14.21
C LYS A 10 12.17 -21.96 -13.45
N LEU A 11 11.09 -21.87 -12.68
CA LEU A 11 10.56 -23.03 -11.95
C LEU A 11 10.03 -24.08 -12.93
N ALA A 12 9.21 -23.67 -13.89
CA ALA A 12 8.67 -24.57 -14.92
C ALA A 12 9.78 -25.24 -15.74
N GLU A 13 10.80 -24.46 -16.14
CA GLU A 13 11.99 -24.96 -16.83
C GLU A 13 12.74 -26.00 -16.00
N LYS A 14 12.95 -25.74 -14.70
CA LYS A 14 13.62 -26.67 -13.78
C LYS A 14 12.91 -28.02 -13.69
N TYR A 15 11.58 -28.06 -13.85
CA TYR A 15 10.80 -29.29 -13.83
C TYR A 15 10.59 -29.93 -15.21
N GLY A 16 11.19 -29.38 -16.26
CA GLY A 16 11.15 -29.97 -17.60
C GLY A 16 9.86 -29.70 -18.36
N GLU A 17 9.15 -28.62 -18.04
CA GLU A 17 7.99 -28.19 -18.81
C GLU A 17 8.36 -27.82 -20.25
N ASN A 18 7.39 -27.92 -21.16
CA ASN A 18 7.60 -27.61 -22.56
C ASN A 18 8.08 -26.15 -22.75
N PRO A 19 9.08 -25.88 -23.63
CA PRO A 19 9.56 -24.51 -23.88
C PRO A 19 8.47 -23.49 -24.21
N ALA A 20 7.40 -23.89 -24.90
CA ALA A 20 6.26 -23.02 -25.18
C ALA A 20 5.50 -22.61 -23.91
N VAL A 21 5.39 -23.50 -22.92
CA VAL A 21 4.78 -23.23 -21.62
C VAL A 21 5.69 -22.32 -20.79
N VAL A 22 7.00 -22.63 -20.76
CA VAL A 22 7.99 -21.81 -20.05
C VAL A 22 8.01 -20.37 -20.59
N ASN A 23 8.03 -20.19 -21.91
CA ASN A 23 7.98 -18.87 -22.52
C ASN A 23 6.67 -18.15 -22.23
N ALA A 24 5.52 -18.83 -22.31
CA ALA A 24 4.23 -18.21 -21.99
C ALA A 24 4.18 -17.71 -20.53
N ILE A 25 4.73 -18.47 -19.59
CA ILE A 25 4.86 -18.04 -18.19
C ILE A 25 5.83 -16.86 -18.05
N GLY A 26 6.97 -16.86 -18.74
CA GLY A 26 7.94 -15.78 -18.63
C GLY A 26 7.51 -14.48 -19.31
N ALA A 27 6.74 -14.59 -20.40
CA ALA A 27 6.43 -13.46 -21.28
C ALA A 27 5.08 -12.79 -20.98
N HIS A 28 4.21 -13.32 -20.11
CA HIS A 28 2.86 -12.76 -19.93
C HIS A 28 2.82 -11.32 -19.38
N HIS A 29 3.92 -10.82 -18.82
CA HIS A 29 4.10 -9.42 -18.42
C HIS A 29 5.07 -8.63 -19.31
N ASP A 30 5.32 -9.10 -20.53
CA ASP A 30 6.25 -8.50 -21.51
C ASP A 30 7.71 -8.41 -21.02
N GLU A 31 8.09 -9.28 -20.08
CA GLU A 31 9.43 -9.32 -19.48
C GLU A 31 10.45 -10.08 -20.36
N MET A 32 9.95 -10.80 -21.36
CA MET A 32 10.73 -11.43 -22.43
C MET A 32 9.89 -11.52 -23.70
N GLU A 33 10.55 -11.77 -24.84
CA GLU A 33 9.90 -11.94 -26.12
C GLU A 33 8.94 -13.15 -26.14
N MET A 34 7.74 -12.94 -26.69
CA MET A 34 6.76 -14.01 -26.92
C MET A 34 7.15 -14.79 -28.17
N GLN A 35 7.71 -15.99 -27.99
CA GLN A 35 8.22 -16.82 -29.08
C GLN A 35 7.16 -17.75 -29.67
N TYR A 36 6.07 -17.99 -28.95
CA TYR A 36 5.04 -18.96 -29.31
C TYR A 36 3.65 -18.32 -29.33
N VAL A 37 2.76 -18.83 -30.18
CA VAL A 37 1.38 -18.33 -30.35
C VAL A 37 0.57 -18.39 -29.03
N ILE A 38 0.90 -19.33 -28.14
CA ILE A 38 0.22 -19.46 -26.84
C ILE A 38 0.56 -18.30 -25.88
N SER A 39 1.73 -17.68 -26.00
CA SER A 39 2.17 -16.61 -25.11
C SER A 39 1.25 -15.37 -25.11
N PRO A 40 0.86 -14.77 -26.26
CA PRO A 40 -0.10 -13.68 -26.28
C PRO A 40 -1.51 -14.10 -25.84
N ILE A 41 -1.89 -15.37 -26.04
CA ILE A 41 -3.17 -15.91 -25.55
C ILE A 41 -3.18 -15.94 -24.01
N VAL A 42 -2.10 -16.41 -23.40
CA VAL A 42 -1.95 -16.44 -21.93
C VAL A 42 -1.96 -15.03 -21.36
N GLN A 43 -1.27 -14.07 -21.98
CA GLN A 43 -1.32 -12.66 -21.56
C GLN A 43 -2.75 -12.10 -21.63
N ALA A 44 -3.48 -12.34 -22.72
CA ALA A 44 -4.87 -11.91 -22.85
C ALA A 44 -5.76 -12.53 -21.75
N CYS A 45 -5.58 -13.82 -21.48
CA CYS A 45 -6.28 -14.51 -20.39
C CYS A 45 -5.96 -13.93 -19.01
N ASP A 46 -4.70 -13.59 -18.72
CA ASP A 46 -4.29 -12.92 -17.48
C ASP A 46 -5.02 -11.58 -17.32
N ALA A 47 -4.98 -10.73 -18.34
CA ALA A 47 -5.63 -9.43 -18.34
C ALA A 47 -7.15 -9.52 -18.11
N ILE A 48 -7.82 -10.44 -18.82
CA ILE A 48 -9.26 -10.70 -18.65
C ILE A 48 -9.55 -11.19 -17.23
N SER A 49 -8.73 -12.12 -16.72
CA SER A 49 -8.93 -12.70 -15.39
C SER A 49 -8.82 -11.64 -14.28
N GLY A 50 -7.88 -10.71 -14.42
CA GLY A 50 -7.62 -9.61 -13.48
C GLY A 50 -8.61 -8.46 -13.57
N ALA A 51 -9.28 -8.29 -14.72
CA ALA A 51 -10.31 -7.27 -14.94
C ALA A 51 -11.70 -7.67 -14.39
N ARG A 52 -11.89 -8.93 -13.98
CA ARG A 52 -13.19 -9.40 -13.50
C ARG A 52 -13.67 -8.60 -12.27
N PRO A 53 -14.95 -8.18 -12.23
CA PRO A 53 -15.53 -7.56 -11.05
C PRO A 53 -15.36 -8.45 -9.84
N GLY A 54 -14.59 -8.02 -8.84
CA GLY A 54 -14.32 -8.81 -7.64
C GLY A 54 -12.91 -9.39 -7.55
N ALA A 55 -12.21 -9.62 -8.66
CA ALA A 55 -10.86 -10.24 -8.65
C ALA A 55 -9.84 -9.47 -7.79
N ARG A 56 -10.06 -8.16 -7.61
CA ARG A 56 -9.25 -7.29 -6.74
C ARG A 56 -10.06 -6.60 -5.63
N ARG A 57 -11.35 -6.94 -5.45
CA ARG A 57 -12.22 -6.26 -4.46
C ARG A 57 -11.79 -6.53 -3.04
N GLU A 58 -11.48 -7.79 -2.69
CA GLU A 58 -11.04 -8.14 -1.33
C GLU A 58 -9.74 -7.42 -0.96
N ILE A 59 -8.80 -7.35 -1.92
CA ILE A 59 -7.52 -6.64 -1.75
C ILE A 59 -7.76 -5.15 -1.51
N MET A 60 -8.68 -4.53 -2.27
CA MET A 60 -9.02 -3.12 -2.10
C MET A 60 -9.72 -2.84 -0.76
N GLN A 61 -10.67 -3.69 -0.35
CA GLN A 61 -11.34 -3.54 0.94
C GLN A 61 -10.38 -3.67 2.11
N GLN A 62 -9.53 -4.69 2.11
CA GLN A 62 -8.48 -4.86 3.13
C GLN A 62 -7.49 -3.68 3.12
N TYR A 63 -7.16 -3.15 1.94
CA TYR A 63 -6.33 -1.96 1.82
C TYR A 63 -6.98 -0.71 2.44
N LEU A 64 -8.25 -0.45 2.13
CA LEU A 64 -9.01 0.66 2.72
C LEU A 64 -9.20 0.48 4.23
N GLN A 65 -9.41 -0.75 4.68
CA GLN A 65 -9.51 -1.05 6.10
C GLN A 65 -8.19 -0.75 6.81
N ARG A 66 -7.05 -1.17 6.25
CA ARG A 66 -5.73 -0.85 6.81
C ARG A 66 -5.45 0.65 6.90
N ILE A 67 -5.86 1.42 5.89
CA ILE A 67 -5.78 2.89 5.94
C ILE A 67 -6.59 3.44 7.10
N LYS A 68 -7.84 2.99 7.25
CA LYS A 68 -8.71 3.43 8.35
C LYS A 68 -8.14 3.04 9.70
N ASP A 69 -7.60 1.84 9.84
CA ASP A 69 -7.00 1.37 11.08
C ASP A 69 -5.79 2.23 11.47
N LEU A 70 -4.99 2.65 10.48
CA LEU A 70 -3.85 3.56 10.68
C LEU A 70 -4.31 4.95 11.16
N GLU A 71 -5.36 5.50 10.55
CA GLU A 71 -5.95 6.78 10.97
C GLU A 71 -6.55 6.67 12.38
N ASN A 72 -7.32 5.61 12.64
CA ASN A 72 -7.95 5.36 13.93
C ASN A 72 -6.94 5.17 15.06
N LEU A 73 -5.80 4.51 14.79
CA LEU A 73 -4.72 4.34 15.77
C LEU A 73 -4.23 5.70 16.28
N ALA A 74 -3.94 6.64 15.39
CA ALA A 74 -3.53 7.99 15.78
C ALA A 74 -4.64 8.76 16.50
N MET A 75 -5.91 8.60 16.10
CA MET A 75 -7.06 9.24 16.76
C MET A 75 -7.27 8.82 18.22
N THR A 76 -6.67 7.70 18.67
CA THR A 76 -6.75 7.28 20.09
C THR A 76 -5.91 8.13 21.03
N TYR A 77 -4.96 8.90 20.52
CA TYR A 77 -4.05 9.69 21.33
C TYR A 77 -4.71 11.02 21.75
N PRO A 78 -4.57 11.42 23.03
CA PRO A 78 -5.10 12.70 23.51
C PRO A 78 -4.52 13.90 22.75
N GLY A 79 -5.39 14.83 22.36
CA GLY A 79 -4.99 16.05 21.66
C GLY A 79 -4.90 15.93 20.13
N VAL A 80 -5.08 14.73 19.57
CA VAL A 80 -5.25 14.52 18.13
C VAL A 80 -6.67 14.92 17.71
N GLU A 81 -6.76 15.91 16.81
CA GLU A 81 -8.02 16.36 16.24
C GLU A 81 -8.39 15.55 14.99
N LYS A 82 -7.39 15.28 14.14
CA LYS A 82 -7.57 14.59 12.85
C LYS A 82 -6.33 13.78 12.49
N ALA A 83 -6.51 12.65 11.83
CA ALA A 83 -5.42 11.85 11.26
C ALA A 83 -5.77 11.40 9.84
N TYR A 84 -4.79 11.48 8.95
CA TYR A 84 -4.94 11.16 7.53
C TYR A 84 -3.80 10.28 7.04
N ALA A 85 -4.12 9.11 6.51
CA ALA A 85 -3.16 8.30 5.76
C ALA A 85 -3.10 8.80 4.32
N ILE A 86 -1.96 9.36 3.92
CA ILE A 86 -1.73 9.88 2.57
C ILE A 86 -0.67 9.05 1.85
N GLN A 87 -0.47 9.34 0.56
CA GLN A 87 0.48 8.61 -0.29
C GLN A 87 0.28 7.09 -0.23
N ALA A 88 -0.96 6.66 -0.41
CA ALA A 88 -1.32 5.26 -0.38
C ALA A 88 -0.97 4.53 0.95
N GLY A 89 -0.94 5.26 2.07
CA GLY A 89 -0.63 4.73 3.40
C GLY A 89 0.85 4.77 3.77
N ARG A 90 1.70 5.46 2.98
CA ARG A 90 3.14 5.64 3.27
C ARG A 90 3.45 6.85 4.14
N GLU A 91 2.50 7.75 4.32
CA GLU A 91 2.61 8.85 5.27
C GLU A 91 1.34 8.96 6.09
N LEU A 92 1.49 9.08 7.42
CA LEU A 92 0.41 9.39 8.34
C LEU A 92 0.58 10.82 8.83
N ARG A 93 -0.38 11.68 8.50
CA ARG A 93 -0.41 13.07 8.93
C ARG A 93 -1.41 13.26 10.04
N VAL A 94 -0.92 13.68 11.19
CA VAL A 94 -1.68 13.85 12.43
C VAL A 94 -1.77 15.34 12.72
N ILE A 95 -2.98 15.84 12.90
CA ILE A 95 -3.26 17.24 13.23
C ILE A 95 -3.68 17.29 14.69
N VAL A 96 -3.00 18.15 15.45
CA VAL A 96 -3.26 18.35 16.88
C VAL A 96 -3.66 19.80 17.15
N GLU A 97 -4.47 19.99 18.19
CA GLU A 97 -4.86 21.33 18.64
C GLU A 97 -3.67 22.05 19.27
N ALA A 98 -3.27 23.19 18.70
CA ALA A 98 -2.11 23.95 19.16
C ALA A 98 -2.22 24.38 20.64
N ASP A 99 -3.44 24.61 21.14
CA ASP A 99 -3.68 25.07 22.51
C ASP A 99 -3.60 23.94 23.55
N LYS A 100 -3.67 22.67 23.14
CA LYS A 100 -3.68 21.50 24.04
C LYS A 100 -2.39 20.69 24.00
N VAL A 101 -1.66 20.75 22.89
CA VAL A 101 -0.45 19.97 22.65
C VAL A 101 0.72 20.91 22.47
N THR A 102 1.82 20.72 23.23
CA THR A 102 3.04 21.52 23.09
C THR A 102 3.94 21.00 21.97
N ASP A 103 5.02 21.72 21.64
CA ASP A 103 6.01 21.24 20.66
C ASP A 103 6.67 19.94 21.15
N GLY A 104 7.06 19.89 22.43
CA GLY A 104 7.65 18.68 23.01
C GLY A 104 6.68 17.50 23.06
N ASP A 105 5.38 17.75 23.27
CA ASP A 105 4.36 16.69 23.18
C ASP A 105 4.17 16.22 21.74
N SER A 106 4.30 17.12 20.75
CA SER A 106 4.21 16.79 19.33
C SER A 106 5.36 15.89 18.88
N ASP A 107 6.58 16.16 19.34
CA ASP A 107 7.75 15.32 19.09
C ASP A 107 7.53 13.92 19.65
N LYS A 108 7.11 13.81 20.92
CA LYS A 108 6.80 12.53 21.58
C LYS A 108 5.70 11.78 20.85
N LEU A 109 4.61 12.47 20.51
CA LEU A 109 3.47 11.88 19.82
C LEU A 109 3.86 11.28 18.46
N SER A 110 4.69 12.00 17.69
CA SER A 110 5.17 11.52 16.40
C SER A 110 5.99 10.23 16.54
N PHE A 111 6.82 10.15 17.58
CA PHE A 111 7.65 8.99 17.88
C PHE A 111 6.82 7.80 18.37
N GLU A 112 5.91 8.03 19.34
CA GLU A 112 5.05 6.99 19.92
C GLU A 112 4.12 6.37 18.88
N ILE A 113 3.51 7.19 18.02
CA ILE A 113 2.66 6.70 16.92
C ILE A 113 3.48 5.86 15.94
N ALA A 114 4.67 6.33 15.54
CA ALA A 114 5.55 5.58 14.65
C ALA A 114 5.96 4.22 15.25
N GLN A 115 6.31 4.21 16.54
CA GLN A 115 6.66 2.99 17.25
C GLN A 115 5.48 2.02 17.34
N LYS A 116 4.27 2.52 17.66
CA LYS A 116 3.07 1.70 17.77
C LYS A 116 2.66 1.08 16.43
N ILE A 117 2.77 1.84 15.33
CA ILE A 117 2.57 1.33 13.97
C ILE A 117 3.55 0.19 13.68
N GLN A 118 4.83 0.35 14.04
CA GLN A 118 5.85 -0.65 13.82
C GLN A 118 5.59 -1.95 14.60
N THR A 119 5.02 -1.86 15.81
CA THR A 119 4.76 -3.03 16.67
C THR A 119 3.43 -3.72 16.40
N GLU A 120 2.37 -2.96 16.09
CA GLU A 120 1.00 -3.48 16.04
C GLU A 120 0.49 -3.71 14.61
N MET A 121 1.11 -3.10 13.59
CA MET A 121 0.64 -3.20 12.22
C MET A 121 1.68 -3.84 11.29
N THR A 122 1.24 -4.77 10.45
CA THR A 122 2.08 -5.29 9.37
C THR A 122 1.93 -4.40 8.15
N PHE A 123 2.91 -3.53 7.93
CA PHE A 123 2.99 -2.69 6.73
C PHE A 123 4.26 -2.96 5.94
N PRO A 124 4.17 -3.11 4.60
CA PRO A 124 5.36 -3.23 3.76
C PRO A 124 6.05 -1.85 3.65
N GLY A 125 7.31 -1.80 4.09
CA GLY A 125 8.14 -0.60 3.97
C GLY A 125 8.01 0.36 5.14
N GLN A 126 8.52 1.58 4.95
CA GLN A 126 8.54 2.62 5.98
C GLN A 126 7.31 3.51 5.87
N ILE A 127 6.72 3.87 7.01
CA ILE A 127 5.66 4.87 7.13
C ILE A 127 6.23 6.11 7.79
N LYS A 128 6.08 7.26 7.13
CA LYS A 128 6.45 8.56 7.69
C LYS A 128 5.31 9.09 8.55
N VAL A 129 5.55 9.37 9.83
CA VAL A 129 4.58 10.04 10.70
C VAL A 129 4.92 11.52 10.79
N THR A 130 3.95 12.39 10.53
CA THR A 130 4.10 13.85 10.61
C THR A 130 3.02 14.41 11.51
N VAL A 131 3.41 15.00 12.63
CA VAL A 131 2.49 15.72 13.54
C VAL A 131 2.52 17.21 13.19
N ILE A 132 1.34 17.81 13.04
CA ILE A 132 1.15 19.22 12.69
C ILE A 132 0.31 19.85 13.80
N ARG A 133 0.91 20.81 14.52
CA ARG A 133 0.14 21.69 15.41
C ARG A 133 -0.57 22.74 14.57
N GLU A 134 -1.89 22.77 14.64
CA GLU A 134 -2.71 23.69 13.84
C GLU A 134 -3.54 24.63 14.73
N LYS A 135 -3.60 25.90 14.33
CA LYS A 135 -4.57 26.88 14.83
C LYS A 135 -5.36 27.43 13.65
N ARG A 136 -6.67 27.21 13.63
CA ARG A 136 -7.57 27.76 12.61
C ARG A 136 -8.35 28.95 13.15
N ALA A 137 -8.21 30.10 12.51
CA ALA A 137 -9.09 31.25 12.69
C ALA A 137 -10.00 31.37 11.47
N VAL A 138 -11.32 31.33 11.68
CA VAL A 138 -12.31 31.40 10.61
C VAL A 138 -13.25 32.57 10.87
N ASN A 139 -13.35 33.48 9.91
CA ASN A 139 -14.29 34.60 9.91
C ASN A 139 -15.20 34.48 8.68
N ILE A 140 -16.50 34.63 8.88
CA ILE A 140 -17.48 34.64 7.79
C ILE A 140 -17.95 36.07 7.62
N ALA A 141 -17.66 36.67 6.46
CA ALA A 141 -18.33 37.89 6.05
C ALA A 141 -19.73 37.52 5.54
N ARG A 142 -20.75 38.24 6.01
CA ARG A 142 -22.09 38.23 5.42
C ARG A 142 -22.31 39.55 4.70
#